data_AF-A0A1G6GUV3-F1
#
_entry.id   AF-A0A1G6GUV3-F1
#
_cell.length_a   1.000
_cell.length_b   1.000
_cell.length_c   1.000
_cell.angle_alpha   90.00
_cell.angle_beta   90.00
_cell.angle_gamma   90.00
#
_symmetry.space_group_name_H-M   'P 1'
#
loop_
_entity.id
_entity.type
_entity.pdbx_description
1 polymer ?
#
loop_
_entity_poly.entity_id
_entity_poly.type
_entity_poly.pdbx_seq_one_letter_code
_entity_poly.pdbx_strand_id
1 'polypeptide(L)'
;MKNITIAALLFAVSTAAFSDGPAFNCAKASSKVEKMICADSTLSSADSVNADMYKEALQTTDNQNRVKQEQRQWLKMRNACQTADCISKAYDTRYNQFQHERLVNSGAVNLDGSTGH
;
A
#
# COMPACT_ATOMS: atom_id res chain seq x y z
N MET A 1 -30.18 30.11 -47.08
CA MET A 1 -30.33 28.86 -46.30
C MET A 1 -29.04 28.08 -46.46
N LYS A 2 -28.16 28.09 -45.44
CA LYS A 2 -26.89 27.37 -45.45
C LYS A 2 -26.79 26.58 -44.14
N ASN A 3 -26.52 25.30 -44.30
CA ASN A 3 -26.83 24.25 -43.36
C ASN A 3 -25.68 24.18 -42.35
N ILE A 4 -25.97 24.28 -41.06
CA ILE A 4 -24.96 24.21 -40.01
C ILE A 4 -24.72 22.72 -39.69
N THR A 5 -23.66 22.15 -40.27
CA THR A 5 -23.14 20.84 -39.87
C THR A 5 -22.45 20.99 -38.51
N ILE A 6 -23.09 20.48 -37.46
CA ILE A 6 -22.50 20.35 -36.13
C ILE A 6 -21.56 19.14 -36.17
N ALA A 7 -20.25 19.41 -36.24
CA ALA A 7 -19.24 18.38 -36.02
C ALA A 7 -19.25 18.02 -34.52
N ALA A 8 -19.72 16.82 -34.20
CA ALA A 8 -19.68 16.28 -32.85
C ALA A 8 -18.22 16.00 -32.46
N LEU A 9 -17.64 16.89 -31.64
CA LEU A 9 -16.36 16.65 -30.96
C LEU A 9 -16.57 15.57 -29.90
N LEU A 10 -16.17 14.34 -30.22
CA LEU A 10 -15.99 13.26 -29.26
C LEU A 10 -14.77 13.57 -28.39
N PHE A 11 -14.99 14.24 -27.26
CA PHE A 11 -14.02 14.28 -26.17
C PHE A 11 -13.94 12.87 -25.57
N ALA A 12 -12.94 12.10 -25.99
CA ALA A 12 -12.55 10.89 -25.29
C ALA A 12 -11.97 11.28 -23.92
N VAL A 13 -12.80 11.19 -22.89
CA VAL A 13 -12.36 11.29 -21.50
C VAL A 13 -11.57 10.01 -21.22
N SER A 14 -10.24 10.09 -21.34
CA SER A 14 -9.35 9.04 -20.87
C SER A 14 -9.40 9.01 -19.34
N THR A 15 -10.25 8.16 -18.77
CA THR A 15 -10.17 7.81 -17.36
C THR A 15 -8.88 7.03 -17.17
N ALA A 16 -7.84 7.67 -16.64
CA ALA A 16 -6.67 6.98 -16.14
C ALA A 16 -7.16 5.97 -15.09
N ALA A 17 -7.08 4.68 -15.41
CA ALA A 17 -7.37 3.63 -14.44
C ALA A 17 -6.32 3.76 -13.34
N PHE A 18 -6.74 4.19 -12.16
CA PHE A 18 -5.97 3.93 -10.96
C PHE A 18 -5.77 2.42 -10.90
N SER A 19 -4.53 1.98 -10.68
CA SER A 19 -4.24 0.56 -10.53
C SER A 19 -4.91 0.09 -9.24
N ASP A 20 -6.18 -0.31 -9.33
CA ASP A 20 -7.03 -0.82 -8.24
C ASP A 20 -6.62 -2.23 -7.77
N GLY A 21 -5.32 -2.50 -7.74
CA GLY A 21 -4.74 -3.78 -7.39
C GLY A 21 -3.64 -3.64 -6.34
N PRO A 22 -3.17 -4.76 -5.77
CA PRO A 22 -2.04 -4.76 -4.85
C PRO A 22 -0.75 -4.28 -5.54
N ALA A 23 0.31 -4.07 -4.78
CA ALA A 23 1.59 -3.57 -5.28
C ALA A 23 2.37 -4.58 -6.15
N PHE A 24 1.78 -5.76 -6.43
CA PHE A 24 2.31 -6.79 -7.31
C PHE A 24 1.29 -7.18 -8.38
N ASN A 25 1.77 -7.78 -9.47
CA ASN A 25 0.90 -8.19 -10.56
C ASN A 25 0.12 -9.47 -10.19
N CYS A 26 -1.20 -9.34 -10.03
CA CYS A 26 -2.09 -10.47 -9.72
C CYS A 26 -2.08 -11.59 -10.75
N ALA A 27 -1.79 -11.31 -12.03
CA ALA A 27 -1.62 -12.36 -13.04
C ALA A 27 -0.38 -13.23 -12.79
N LYS A 28 0.56 -12.77 -11.95
CA LYS A 28 1.76 -13.52 -11.53
C LYS A 28 1.64 -14.08 -10.10
N ALA A 29 0.48 -13.94 -9.45
CA ALA A 29 0.26 -14.45 -8.10
C ALA A 29 0.44 -15.97 -8.05
N SER A 30 1.33 -16.44 -7.20
CA SER A 30 1.73 -17.85 -7.12
C SER A 30 1.33 -18.48 -5.79
N SER A 31 1.40 -17.72 -4.69
CA SER A 31 1.08 -18.19 -3.35
C SER A 31 -0.41 -18.08 -3.02
N LYS A 32 -0.87 -18.87 -2.04
CA LYS A 32 -2.24 -18.78 -1.51
C LYS A 32 -2.52 -17.38 -0.95
N VAL A 33 -1.54 -16.76 -0.28
CA VAL A 33 -1.65 -15.40 0.28
C VAL A 33 -1.81 -14.37 -0.82
N GLU A 34 -0.96 -14.39 -1.86
CA GLU A 34 -1.08 -13.48 -3.01
C GLU A 34 -2.43 -13.61 -3.71
N LYS A 35 -2.92 -14.84 -3.90
CA LYS A 35 -4.24 -15.09 -4.50
C LYS A 35 -5.37 -14.56 -3.64
N MET A 36 -5.31 -14.72 -2.31
CA MET A 36 -6.29 -14.13 -1.40
C MET A 36 -6.26 -12.60 -1.45
N ILE A 37 -5.07 -11.99 -1.47
CA ILE A 37 -4.92 -10.54 -1.61
C ILE A 37 -5.57 -10.07 -2.92
N CYS A 38 -5.27 -10.72 -4.05
CA CYS A 38 -5.82 -10.36 -5.35
C CYS A 38 -7.34 -10.57 -5.49
N ALA A 39 -7.92 -11.49 -4.73
CA ALA A 39 -9.35 -11.79 -4.79
C ALA A 39 -10.20 -10.89 -3.88
N ASP A 40 -9.56 -10.09 -3.01
CA ASP A 40 -10.22 -9.23 -2.04
C ASP A 40 -9.76 -7.78 -2.22
N SER A 41 -10.68 -6.88 -2.56
CA SER A 41 -10.36 -5.48 -2.83
C SER A 41 -9.81 -4.74 -1.60
N THR A 42 -10.22 -5.12 -0.40
CA THR A 42 -9.74 -4.53 0.85
C THR A 42 -8.30 -4.94 1.10
N LEU A 43 -7.98 -6.24 0.94
CA LEU A 43 -6.61 -6.73 1.06
C LEU A 43 -5.70 -6.19 -0.04
N SER A 44 -6.20 -6.06 -1.27
CA SER A 44 -5.48 -5.44 -2.38
C SER A 44 -5.12 -3.99 -2.07
N SER A 45 -6.07 -3.21 -1.57
CA SER A 45 -5.84 -1.82 -1.17
C SER A 45 -4.84 -1.72 -0.02
N ALA A 46 -4.95 -2.60 0.98
CA ALA A 46 -4.02 -2.65 2.10
C ALA A 46 -2.58 -3.00 1.66
N ASP A 47 -2.40 -3.86 0.66
CA ASP A 47 -1.08 -4.15 0.09
C ASP A 47 -0.46 -2.93 -0.61
N SER A 48 -1.27 -2.18 -1.36
CA SER A 48 -0.82 -0.96 -2.03
C SER A 48 -0.45 0.13 -1.03
N VAL A 49 -1.29 0.37 0.01
CA VAL A 49 -0.96 1.28 1.10
C VAL A 49 0.34 0.86 1.80
N ASN A 50 0.51 -0.43 2.07
CA ASN A 50 1.73 -0.94 2.69
C ASN A 50 2.99 -0.64 1.86
N ALA A 51 2.90 -0.80 0.54
CA ALA A 51 4.00 -0.53 -0.38
C ALA A 51 4.36 0.97 -0.42
N ASP A 52 3.37 1.85 -0.42
CA ASP A 52 3.58 3.29 -0.39
C ASP A 52 4.24 3.74 0.91
N MET A 53 3.76 3.26 2.07
CA MET A 53 4.36 3.57 3.37
C MET A 53 5.78 3.02 3.49
N TYR A 54 6.04 1.82 2.97
CA TYR A 54 7.39 1.26 2.93
C TYR A 54 8.33 2.13 2.07
N LYS A 55 7.84 2.66 0.94
CA LYS A 55 8.61 3.58 0.11
C LYS A 55 8.91 4.90 0.84
N GLU A 56 7.93 5.47 1.53
CA GLU A 56 8.12 6.67 2.38
C GLU A 56 9.15 6.40 3.50
N ALA A 57 9.05 5.26 4.18
CA ALA A 57 9.97 4.88 5.24
C ALA A 57 11.42 4.75 4.72
N LEU A 58 11.61 4.22 3.51
CA LEU A 58 12.92 4.14 2.87
C LEU A 58 13.50 5.52 2.50
N GLN A 59 12.65 6.50 2.24
CA GLN A 59 13.06 7.86 1.85
C GLN A 59 13.39 8.74 3.05
N THR A 60 12.78 8.46 4.22
CA THR A 60 12.89 9.30 5.42
C THR A 60 13.86 8.76 6.48
N THR A 61 14.29 7.50 6.36
CA THR A 61 15.22 6.87 7.31
C THR A 61 16.69 7.09 6.95
N ASP A 62 17.54 7.26 7.98
CA ASP A 62 19.00 7.20 7.84
C ASP A 62 19.54 5.76 7.71
N ASN A 63 18.72 4.75 8.04
CA ASN A 63 19.11 3.34 8.00
C ASN A 63 18.14 2.50 7.16
N GLN A 64 18.29 2.59 5.83
CA GLN A 64 17.47 1.83 4.88
C GLN A 64 17.63 0.31 5.04
N ASN A 65 18.79 -0.17 5.48
CA ASN A 65 19.02 -1.60 5.65
C ASN A 65 18.14 -2.20 6.75
N ARG A 66 17.94 -1.45 7.85
CA ARG A 66 17.00 -1.81 8.92
C ARG A 66 15.58 -1.93 8.36
N VAL A 67 15.08 -0.89 7.69
CA VAL A 67 13.72 -0.87 7.12
C VAL A 67 13.50 -2.01 6.12
N LYS A 68 14.48 -2.29 5.24
CA LYS A 68 14.44 -3.44 4.32
C LYS A 68 14.39 -4.77 5.06
N GLN A 69 15.12 -4.92 6.16
CA GLN A 69 15.14 -6.15 6.96
C GLN A 69 13.80 -6.38 7.66
N GLU A 70 13.27 -5.36 8.32
CA GLU A 70 11.96 -5.39 8.99
C GLU A 70 10.85 -5.73 8.00
N GLN A 71 10.85 -5.10 6.81
CA GLN A 71 9.87 -5.41 5.78
C GLN A 71 9.95 -6.87 5.32
N ARG A 72 11.16 -7.42 5.11
CA ARG A 72 11.33 -8.85 4.76
C ARG A 72 10.84 -9.78 5.87
N GLN A 73 11.08 -9.45 7.13
CA GLN A 73 10.58 -10.23 8.26
C GLN A 73 9.06 -10.18 8.33
N TRP A 74 8.47 -9.00 8.18
CA TRP A 74 7.02 -8.84 8.15
C TRP A 74 6.36 -9.60 6.99
N LEU A 75 6.95 -9.57 5.79
CA LEU A 75 6.46 -10.35 4.65
C LEU A 75 6.41 -11.86 4.95
N LYS A 76 7.38 -12.40 5.70
CA LYS A 76 7.34 -13.81 6.14
C LYS A 76 6.15 -14.07 7.06
N MET A 77 5.86 -13.16 8.00
CA MET A 77 4.70 -13.27 8.89
C MET A 77 3.38 -13.24 8.12
N ARG A 78 3.21 -12.27 7.21
CA ARG A 78 2.03 -12.18 6.33
C ARG A 78 1.87 -13.44 5.49
N ASN A 79 2.97 -13.92 4.88
CA ASN A 79 2.93 -15.09 4.00
C ASN A 79 2.66 -16.41 4.75
N ALA A 80 2.76 -16.44 6.09
CA ALA A 80 2.37 -17.59 6.90
C ALA A 80 0.85 -17.68 7.13
N CYS A 81 0.10 -16.59 6.87
CA CYS A 81 -1.35 -16.55 7.07
C CYS A 81 -2.11 -17.56 6.22
N GLN A 82 -3.19 -18.09 6.78
CA GLN A 82 -4.05 -19.08 6.13
C GLN A 82 -5.45 -18.58 5.76
N THR A 83 -5.83 -17.39 6.25
CA THR A 83 -7.15 -16.76 6.11
C THR A 83 -7.01 -15.28 5.75
N ALA A 84 -8.07 -14.70 5.17
CA ALA A 84 -8.15 -13.27 4.86
C ALA A 84 -8.03 -12.41 6.14
N ASP A 85 -8.73 -12.77 7.23
CA ASP A 85 -8.65 -12.06 8.51
C ASP A 85 -7.23 -12.01 9.08
N CYS A 86 -6.45 -13.10 8.95
CA CYS A 86 -5.05 -13.11 9.36
C CYS A 86 -4.23 -12.11 8.54
N ILE A 87 -4.45 -12.07 7.22
CA ILE A 87 -3.76 -11.15 6.31
C ILE A 87 -4.13 -9.70 6.65
N SER A 88 -5.42 -9.41 6.84
CA SER A 88 -5.93 -8.09 7.24
C SER A 88 -5.23 -7.62 8.53
N LYS A 89 -5.22 -8.46 9.56
CA LYS A 89 -4.56 -8.13 10.83
C LYS A 89 -3.05 -7.91 10.68
N ALA A 90 -2.40 -8.64 9.78
CA ALA A 90 -0.99 -8.42 9.48
C ALA A 90 -0.74 -7.06 8.81
N TYR A 91 -1.63 -6.62 7.92
CA TYR A 91 -1.57 -5.28 7.34
C TYR A 91 -1.86 -4.18 8.35
N ASP A 92 -2.91 -4.32 9.17
CA ASP A 92 -3.25 -3.33 10.21
C ASP A 92 -2.10 -3.12 11.20
N THR A 93 -1.50 -4.23 11.63
CA THR A 93 -0.33 -4.19 12.52
C THR A 93 0.82 -3.42 11.87
N ARG A 94 1.08 -3.66 10.58
CA ARG A 94 2.18 -3.00 9.86
C ARG A 94 1.91 -1.53 9.59
N TYR A 95 0.67 -1.19 9.26
CA TYR A 95 0.22 0.19 9.14
C TYR A 95 0.49 0.96 10.43
N ASN A 96 0.07 0.41 11.57
CA ASN A 96 0.30 1.05 12.88
C ASN A 96 1.79 1.20 13.22
N GLN A 97 2.63 0.23 12.84
CA GLN A 97 4.08 0.34 12.99
C GLN A 97 4.65 1.50 12.16
N PHE A 98 4.31 1.60 10.87
CA PHE A 98 4.77 2.72 10.05
C PHE A 98 4.26 4.06 10.56
N GLN A 99 3.00 4.14 11.03
CA GLN A 99 2.48 5.37 11.63
C GLN A 99 3.25 5.77 12.89
N HIS A 100 3.60 4.82 13.76
CA HIS A 100 4.43 5.08 14.92
C HIS A 100 5.83 5.57 14.51
N GLU A 101 6.47 4.92 13.54
CA GLU A 101 7.77 5.34 13.00
C GLU A 101 7.72 6.76 12.41
N ARG A 102 6.63 7.12 11.71
CA ARG A 102 6.42 8.47 11.17
C ARG A 102 6.32 9.52 12.28
N LEU A 103 5.57 9.23 13.35
CA LEU A 103 5.43 10.14 14.50
C LEU A 103 6.75 10.34 15.25
N VAL A 104 7.54 9.28 15.39
CA VAL A 104 8.88 9.36 15.97
C VAL A 104 9.80 10.18 15.08
N ASN A 105 9.81 9.91 13.77
CA ASN A 105 10.66 10.65 12.82
C ASN A 105 10.26 12.13 12.69
N SER A 106 8.99 12.47 12.88
CA SER A 106 8.51 13.86 12.86
C SER A 106 8.74 14.61 14.17
N GLY A 107 9.26 13.94 15.22
CA GLY A 107 9.41 14.50 16.56
C GLY A 107 8.10 14.69 17.34
N ALA A 108 6.98 14.17 16.83
CA ALA A 108 5.68 14.28 17.50
C ALA A 108 5.57 13.34 18.71
N VAL A 109 6.33 12.26 18.71
CA VAL A 109 6.40 11.27 19.80
C VAL A 109 7.87 10.92 20.05
N ASN A 110 8.27 10.81 21.31
CA ASN A 110 9.60 10.37 21.71
C ASN A 110 9.73 8.84 21.56
N LEU A 111 10.97 8.34 21.57
CA LEU A 111 11.27 6.91 21.44
C LEU A 111 10.64 6.03 22.55
N ASP A 112 10.33 6.61 23.71
CA ASP A 112 9.69 5.94 24.85
C ASP A 112 8.14 5.97 24.79
N GLY A 113 7.57 6.58 23.75
CA GLY A 113 6.13 6.70 23.57
C GLY A 113 5.50 7.92 24.27
N SER A 114 6.28 8.78 24.92
CA SER A 114 5.78 10.07 25.43
C SER A 114 5.56 11.07 24.29
N THR A 115 4.59 11.98 24.43
CA THR A 115 4.34 13.06 23.45
C THR A 115 5.53 14.03 23.40
N GLY A 116 5.99 14.36 22.18
CA GLY A 116 7.01 15.39 21.95
C GLY A 116 6.54 16.78 22.38
N HIS A 117 7.48 17.66 22.74
CA HIS A 117 7.22 19.05 23.15
C HIS A 117 7.35 20.03 21.99
#